data_AF-A0A366M5Y7-F1
#
_entry.id   AF-A0A366M5Y7-F1
#
_cell.length_a   1.000
_cell.length_b   1.000
_cell.length_c   1.000
_cell.angle_alpha   90.00
_cell.angle_beta   90.00
_cell.angle_gamma   90.00
#
_symmetry.space_group_name_H-M   'P 1'
#
loop_
_entity.id
_entity.type
_entity.pdbx_description
1 polymer ?
#
loop_
_entity_poly.entity_id
_entity_poly.type
_entity_poly.pdbx_seq_one_letter_code
_entity_poly.pdbx_strand_id
1 'polypeptide(L)' 'MAVDLCPELWTVEDAARELHPVMTVQQIRALITLAGLCPIGKKPPGPYGGRPAAVYDGEQLRHAHAVIAPLLIAA' A
#
# COMPACT_ATOMS: atom_id res chain seq x y z
N MET A 1 -24.33 8.78 10.16
CA MET A 1 -23.94 7.95 9.02
C MET A 1 -22.72 7.15 9.45
N ALA A 2 -22.91 5.88 9.83
CA ALA A 2 -21.79 4.99 10.09
C ALA A 2 -21.19 4.67 8.73
N VAL A 3 -20.08 5.34 8.39
CA VAL A 3 -19.22 4.86 7.31
C VAL A 3 -18.66 3.56 7.86
N ASP A 4 -19.04 2.43 7.28
CA ASP A 4 -18.37 1.14 7.48
C ASP A 4 -16.90 1.32 7.06
N LEU A 5 -16.09 1.88 7.95
CA LEU A 5 -14.65 2.01 7.85
C LEU A 5 -14.06 0.63 8.15
N CYS A 6 -14.42 -0.38 7.37
CA CYS A 6 -13.54 -1.53 7.24
C CYS A 6 -12.24 -0.96 6.67
N PRO A 7 -11.12 -0.98 7.43
CA PRO A 7 -9.86 -0.46 6.91
C PRO A 7 -9.58 -1.18 5.61
N GLU A 8 -9.39 -0.42 4.54
CA GLU A 8 -9.20 -0.98 3.21
C GLU A 8 -7.81 -1.61 3.18
N LEU A 9 -7.72 -2.92 3.43
CA LEU A 9 -6.44 -3.60 3.56
C LEU A 9 -5.86 -3.88 2.18
N TRP A 10 -4.76 -3.23 1.86
CA TRP A 10 -4.07 -3.37 0.58
C TRP A 10 -2.72 -4.08 0.75
N THR A 11 -2.40 -4.98 -0.18
CA THR A 11 -1.03 -5.41 -0.37
C THR A 11 -0.25 -4.37 -1.17
N VAL A 12 1.08 -4.51 -1.24
CA VAL A 12 1.92 -3.65 -2.10
C VAL A 12 1.47 -3.72 -3.56
N GLU A 13 1.00 -4.88 -4.02
CA GLU A 13 0.54 -5.10 -5.39
C GLU A 13 -0.81 -4.44 -5.65
N ASP A 14 -1.73 -4.51 -4.68
CA ASP A 14 -3.01 -3.79 -4.75
C ASP A 14 -2.76 -2.28 -4.77
N ALA A 15 -1.91 -1.78 -3.86
CA ALA A 15 -1.56 -0.37 -3.79
C ALA A 15 -0.91 0.15 -5.08
N ALA A 16 -0.04 -0.65 -5.72
CA ALA A 16 0.57 -0.29 -7.01
C ALA A 16 -0.46 -0.17 -8.15
N ARG A 17 -1.59 -0.87 -8.04
CA ARG A 17 -2.68 -0.85 -9.04
C ARG A 17 -3.71 0.25 -8.77
N GLU A 18 -4.05 0.46 -7.51
CA GLU A 18 -5.14 1.36 -7.08
C GLU A 18 -4.68 2.81 -6.86
N LEU A 19 -3.39 3.05 -6.54
CA LEU A 19 -2.90 4.41 -6.32
C LEU A 19 -2.70 5.17 -7.63
N HIS A 20 -3.16 6.43 -7.65
CA HIS A 20 -3.02 7.35 -8.78
C HIS A 20 -2.27 8.62 -8.38
N PRO A 21 -1.20 9.03 -9.10
CA PRO A 21 -0.54 8.34 -10.22
C PRO A 21 -0.01 6.93 -9.91
N VAL A 22 -0.05 6.07 -10.94
CA VAL A 22 0.37 4.66 -10.89
C VAL A 22 1.85 4.60 -10.57
N MET A 23 2.20 3.75 -9.59
CA MET A 23 3.58 3.53 -9.16
C MET A 23 3.95 2.06 -9.29
N THR A 24 5.22 1.79 -9.55
CA THR A 24 5.74 0.42 -9.54
C THR A 24 5.75 -0.16 -8.12
N VAL A 25 5.72 -1.49 -8.01
CA VAL A 25 5.85 -2.21 -6.72
C VAL A 25 7.10 -1.75 -5.95
N GLN A 26 8.20 -1.45 -6.65
CA GLN A 26 9.42 -0.93 -6.01
C GLN A 26 9.23 0.48 -5.45
N GLN A 27 8.55 1.38 -6.18
CA GLN A 27 8.22 2.72 -5.70
C GLN A 27 7.28 2.68 -4.50
N ILE A 28 6.28 1.78 -4.49
CA ILE A 28 5.41 1.60 -3.32
C ILE A 28 6.20 1.09 -2.11
N ARG A 29 7.14 0.16 -2.30
CA ARG A 29 8.04 -0.28 -1.20
C ARG A 29 8.90 0.86 -0.68
N ALA A 30 9.44 1.69 -1.57
CA ALA A 30 10.18 2.89 -1.19
C ALA A 30 9.31 3.88 -0.42
N LEU A 31 8.10 4.14 -0.89
CA LEU A 31 7.11 4.99 -0.22
C LEU A 31 6.77 4.46 1.18
N ILE A 32 6.49 3.17 1.34
CA ILE A 32 6.23 2.53 2.64
C ILE A 32 7.41 2.75 3.59
N THR A 33 8.64 2.60 3.06
CA THR A 33 9.87 2.76 3.84
C THR A 33 10.08 4.22 4.24
N LEU A 34 9.90 5.17 3.31
CA LEU A 34 10.05 6.60 3.54
C LEU A 34 8.98 7.16 4.48
N ALA A 35 7.75 6.67 4.37
CA ALA A 35 6.64 7.02 5.25
C ALA A 35 6.69 6.31 6.61
N GLY A 36 7.58 5.32 6.78
CA GLY A 36 7.66 4.52 8.01
C GLY A 36 6.40 3.71 8.30
N LEU A 37 5.67 3.29 7.27
CA LEU A 37 4.41 2.55 7.44
C LEU A 37 4.68 1.12 7.92
N CYS A 38 3.98 0.73 8.98
CA CYS A 38 4.02 -0.65 9.49
C CYS A 38 2.93 -1.51 8.86
N PRO A 39 3.21 -2.78 8.54
CA PRO A 39 2.17 -3.70 8.09
C PRO A 39 1.19 -3.99 9.23
N ILE A 40 -0.11 -3.90 8.94
CA ILE A 40 -1.19 -4.23 9.88
C ILE A 40 -1.29 -5.75 10.07
N GLY A 41 -0.87 -6.51 9.07
CA GLY A 41 -0.87 -7.96 9.15
C GLY A 41 -0.22 -8.62 7.95
N LYS A 42 -0.51 -9.91 7.80
CA LYS A 42 -0.08 -10.71 6.65
C LYS A 42 -1.29 -11.41 6.06
N LYS A 43 -1.52 -11.21 4.77
CA LYS A 43 -2.50 -11.97 4.01
C LYS A 43 -1.93 -13.39 3.82
N PRO A 44 -2.65 -14.45 4.21
CA PRO A 44 -2.20 -15.81 4.01
C PRO A 44 -1.98 -16.06 2.50
N PRO A 45 -1.00 -16.90 2.14
CA PRO A 45 -0.78 -17.23 0.74
C PRO A 45 -2.04 -17.86 0.13
N GLY A 46 -2.29 -17.54 -1.14
CA GLY A 46 -3.42 -18.10 -1.87
C GLY A 46 -3.32 -19.62 -2.04
N PRO A 47 -4.36 -20.26 -2.60
CA PRO A 47 -4.47 -21.73 -2.73
C PRO A 47 -3.33 -22.38 -3.53
N TYR A 48 -2.56 -21.60 -4.29
CA TYR A 48 -1.40 -22.06 -5.07
C TYR A 48 -0.06 -21.95 -4.33
N GLY A 49 -0.07 -21.59 -3.04
CA GLY A 49 1.14 -21.41 -2.23
C GLY A 49 1.86 -20.08 -2.51
N GLY A 50 2.69 -19.64 -1.57
CA GLY A 50 3.41 -18.36 -1.66
C GLY A 50 3.93 -17.87 -0.31
N ARG A 51 4.67 -16.76 -0.31
CA ARG A 51 5.02 -16.06 0.94
C ARG A 51 3.82 -15.20 1.39
N PRO A 52 3.53 -15.12 2.70
CA PRO A 52 2.50 -14.23 3.20
C PRO A 52 2.78 -12.79 2.76
N ALA A 53 1.80 -12.15 2.12
CA ALA A 53 1.95 -10.76 1.66
C ALA A 53 1.63 -9.81 2.83
N ALA A 54 2.52 -8.85 3.09
CA ALA A 54 2.25 -7.80 4.06
C ALA A 54 1.05 -6.96 3.59
N VAL A 55 0.09 -6.74 4.49
CA VAL A 55 -1.07 -5.87 4.26
C VAL A 55 -0.91 -4.59 5.07
N TYR A 56 -1.29 -3.49 4.44
CA TYR A 56 -1.18 -2.14 4.95
C TYR A 56 -2.55 -1.47 4.90
N ASP A 57 -2.71 -0.40 5.66
CA ASP A 57 -3.89 0.45 5.59
C ASP A 57 -3.90 1.21 4.26
N GLY A 58 -4.95 1.04 3.47
CA GLY A 58 -5.17 1.78 2.24
C GLY A 58 -5.28 3.28 2.46
N GLU A 59 -5.84 3.73 3.59
CA GLU A 59 -5.93 5.15 3.93
C GLU A 59 -4.54 5.74 4.20
N GLN A 60 -3.71 5.03 4.97
CA GLN A 60 -2.34 5.48 5.25
C GLN A 60 -1.48 5.46 3.99
N LEU A 61 -1.65 4.46 3.12
CA LEU A 61 -1.00 4.40 1.83
C LEU A 61 -1.42 5.56 0.93
N ARG A 62 -2.72 5.89 0.86
CA ARG A 62 -3.22 7.05 0.11
C ARG A 62 -2.65 8.36 0.64
N HIS A 63 -2.61 8.54 1.96
CA HIS A 63 -2.07 9.75 2.57
C HIS A 63 -0.56 9.88 2.32
N ALA A 64 0.20 8.80 2.51
CA ALA A 64 1.64 8.77 2.21
C ALA A 64 1.92 9.01 0.72
N HIS A 65 1.08 8.46 -0.16
CA HIS A 65 1.18 8.67 -1.60
C HIS A 65 0.92 10.12 -1.99
N ALA A 66 -0.12 10.77 -1.48
CA ALA A 66 -0.39 12.18 -1.75
C ALA A 66 0.79 13.10 -1.38
N VAL A 67 1.56 12.76 -0.33
CA VAL A 67 2.70 13.55 0.16
C VAL A 67 4.00 13.20 -0.57
N ILE A 68 4.28 11.91 -0.78
CA ILE A 68 5.60 11.42 -1.23
C ILE A 68 5.63 11.13 -2.73
N ALA A 69 4.51 10.75 -3.35
CA ALA A 69 4.48 10.43 -4.79
C ALA A 69 4.98 11.58 -5.69
N PRO A 70 4.66 12.86 -5.43
CA PRO A 70 5.22 13.97 -6.21
C PRO A 70 6.75 14.03 -6.18
N LEU A 71 7.38 13.65 -5.06
CA LEU A 71 8.84 13.63 -4.90
C LEU A 71 9.49 12.45 -5.63
N LEU A 72 8.77 11.33 -5.77
CA LEU A 72 9.26 10.11 -6.43
C LEU A 72 9.02 10.09 -7.95
N ILE A 73 8.12 10.94 -8.46
CA ILE A 73 7.81 11.06 -9.90
C ILE A 73 8.66 12.16 -10.55
N ALA A 74 9.08 13.17 -9.79
CA ALA A 74 9.93 14.25 -10.27
C ALA A 74 11.45 13.94 -10.20
N ALA A 75 11.83 12.79 -9.66
CA ALA A 75 13.22 12.31 -9.53
C ALA A 75 13.57 11.31 -10.64
#